data_AF-A0A231GVR3-F1
#
_entry.id   AF-A0A231GVR3-F1
#
_cell.length_a   1.000
_cell.length_b   1.000
_cell.length_c   1.000
_cell.angle_alpha   90.00
_cell.angle_beta   90.00
_cell.angle_gamma   90.00
#
_symmetry.space_group_name_H-M   'P 1'
#
loop_
_entity.id
_entity.type
_entity.pdbx_description
1 polymer ?
#
loop_
_entity_poly.entity_id
_entity_poly.type
_entity_poly.pdbx_seq_one_letter_code
_entity_poly.pdbx_strand_id
1 'polypeptide(L)'
;MNHNDYREDRFPPDPIRTAPVDLHGRLHDVSDRMNEIRRELAEIRREYRTLRRHPDALEVDTLGAEIDPVKATDAVLYDLDRVDERVRVAEHELAETRGRYASRLKLTDRAADELDHRNRQRAPIERTR
;
A
#
# COMPACT_ATOMS: atom_id res chain seq x y z
N MET A 1 28.55 -41.21 -5.37
CA MET A 1 27.52 -40.66 -6.27
C MET A 1 26.26 -40.47 -5.46
N ASN A 2 25.99 -39.25 -5.00
CA ASN A 2 24.79 -38.93 -4.24
C ASN A 2 23.71 -38.44 -5.21
N HIS A 3 22.66 -39.25 -5.39
CA HIS A 3 21.41 -38.77 -5.98
C HIS A 3 20.63 -38.05 -4.88
N ASN A 4 20.61 -36.71 -4.95
CA ASN A 4 19.65 -35.92 -4.20
C ASN A 4 18.29 -36.07 -4.88
N ASP A 5 17.44 -36.90 -4.29
CA ASP A 5 15.99 -36.89 -4.52
C ASP A 5 15.43 -35.56 -4.02
N TYR A 6 15.34 -34.58 -4.92
CA TYR A 6 14.39 -33.48 -4.76
C TYR A 6 13.00 -34.08 -4.98
N ARG A 7 12.39 -34.58 -3.92
CA ARG A 7 10.93 -34.74 -3.88
C ARG A 7 10.34 -33.35 -3.99
N GLU A 8 10.03 -32.93 -5.21
CA GLU A 8 9.09 -31.84 -5.45
C GLU A 8 7.84 -32.18 -4.66
N ASP A 9 7.58 -31.39 -3.63
CA ASP A 9 6.31 -31.35 -2.95
C ASP A 9 5.23 -31.08 -4.01
N ARG A 10 4.60 -32.16 -4.51
CA ARG A 10 3.51 -32.14 -5.49
C ARG A 10 2.23 -31.66 -4.81
N PHE A 11 2.25 -30.46 -4.25
CA PHE A 11 1.01 -29.75 -3.99
C PHE A 11 0.50 -29.24 -5.35
N PRO A 12 -0.78 -29.47 -5.68
CA PRO A 12 -1.36 -28.81 -6.84
C PRO A 12 -1.17 -27.31 -6.67
N PRO A 13 -0.82 -26.58 -7.74
CA PRO A 13 -0.64 -25.14 -7.66
C PRO A 13 -1.90 -24.50 -7.09
N ASP A 14 -1.72 -23.49 -6.25
CA ASP A 14 -2.84 -22.77 -5.66
C ASP A 14 -3.79 -22.27 -6.77
N PRO A 15 -5.11 -22.43 -6.57
CA PRO A 15 -6.08 -22.06 -7.59
C PRO A 15 -6.06 -20.55 -7.83
N ILE A 16 -6.06 -20.12 -9.11
CA ILE A 16 -6.11 -18.72 -9.54
C ILE A 16 -7.34 -18.02 -8.95
N ARG A 17 -7.19 -17.00 -8.10
CA ARG A 17 -8.33 -16.39 -7.38
C ARG A 17 -8.80 -15.04 -7.91
N THR A 18 -8.01 -14.40 -8.78
CA THR A 18 -8.22 -13.00 -9.13
C THR A 18 -7.71 -12.75 -10.54
N ALA A 19 -8.46 -12.01 -11.36
CA ALA A 19 -8.01 -11.65 -12.68
C ALA A 19 -6.95 -10.52 -12.59
N PRO A 20 -5.98 -10.46 -13.52
CA PRO A 20 -5.01 -9.37 -13.56
C PRO A 20 -5.65 -7.97 -13.64
N VAL A 21 -6.81 -7.84 -14.30
CA VAL A 21 -7.55 -6.57 -14.37
C VAL A 21 -8.04 -6.09 -12.99
N ASP A 22 -8.47 -7.01 -12.13
CA ASP A 22 -8.89 -6.67 -10.76
C ASP A 22 -7.68 -6.25 -9.91
N LEU A 23 -6.55 -6.94 -10.07
CA LEU A 23 -5.29 -6.56 -9.41
C LEU A 23 -4.81 -5.19 -9.89
N HIS A 24 -4.91 -4.91 -11.19
CA HIS A 24 -4.59 -3.60 -11.77
C HIS A 24 -5.50 -2.50 -11.21
N GLY A 25 -6.81 -2.76 -11.08
CA GLY A 25 -7.75 -1.86 -10.41
C GLY A 25 -7.35 -1.58 -8.96
N ARG A 26 -7.04 -2.63 -8.19
CA ARG A 26 -6.57 -2.48 -6.81
C ARG A 26 -5.28 -1.67 -6.67
N LEU A 27 -4.35 -1.78 -7.64
CA LEU A 27 -3.15 -0.94 -7.66
C LEU A 27 -3.48 0.54 -7.93
N HIS A 28 -4.52 0.82 -8.73
CA HIS A 28 -5.05 2.17 -8.87
C HIS A 28 -5.59 2.69 -7.54
N ASP A 29 -6.43 1.92 -6.84
CA ASP A 29 -7.00 2.33 -5.55
C ASP A 29 -5.92 2.56 -4.48
N VAL A 30 -4.81 1.82 -4.52
CA VAL A 30 -3.65 2.09 -3.64
C VAL A 30 -3.00 3.42 -4.00
N SER A 31 -2.86 3.73 -5.30
CA SER A 31 -2.30 5.01 -5.76
C SER A 31 -3.16 6.20 -5.32
N ASP A 32 -4.48 6.07 -5.36
CA ASP A 32 -5.40 7.11 -4.90
C ASP A 32 -5.27 7.34 -3.38
N ARG A 33 -5.21 6.26 -2.59
CA ARG A 33 -4.98 6.35 -1.14
C ARG A 33 -3.63 6.98 -0.78
N MET A 34 -2.58 6.68 -1.54
CA MET A 34 -1.28 7.36 -1.35
C MET A 34 -1.40 8.86 -1.60
N ASN A 35 -2.18 9.29 -2.60
CA ASN A 35 -2.44 10.70 -2.86
C ASN A 35 -3.21 11.38 -1.73
N GLU A 36 -4.17 10.69 -1.11
CA GLU A 36 -4.88 11.16 0.08
C GLU A 36 -3.92 11.35 1.27
N ILE A 37 -3.08 10.34 1.55
CA ILE A 37 -2.06 10.40 2.61
C ILE A 37 -1.10 11.59 2.39
N ARG A 38 -0.69 11.86 1.15
CA ARG A 38 0.19 13.01 0.85
C ARG A 38 -0.48 14.35 1.16
N ARG A 39 -1.79 14.48 0.92
CA ARG A 39 -2.55 15.68 1.26
C ARG A 39 -2.63 15.86 2.77
N GLU A 40 -2.95 14.80 3.49
CA GLU A 40 -3.00 14.81 4.96
C GLU A 40 -1.63 15.15 5.57
N LEU A 41 -0.54 14.54 5.09
CA LEU A 41 0.83 14.89 5.52
C LEU A 41 1.16 16.36 5.26
N ALA A 42 0.70 16.92 4.13
CA ALA A 42 0.92 18.33 3.80
C ALA A 42 0.17 19.27 4.76
N GLU A 43 -1.05 18.90 5.15
CA GLU A 43 -1.86 19.63 6.14
C GLU A 43 -1.22 19.58 7.52
N ILE A 44 -0.89 18.39 8.02
CA ILE A 44 -0.21 18.20 9.31
C ILE A 44 1.11 18.99 9.34
N ARG A 45 1.92 18.93 8.28
CA ARG A 45 3.17 19.69 8.19
C ARG A 45 2.92 21.21 8.22
N ARG A 46 1.84 21.70 7.60
CA ARG A 46 1.46 23.12 7.67
C ARG A 46 1.10 23.53 9.10
N GLU A 47 0.40 22.68 9.83
CA GLU A 47 0.04 22.92 11.23
C GLU A 47 1.28 22.92 12.12
N TYR A 48 2.18 21.94 11.99
CA TYR A 48 3.45 21.94 12.73
C TYR A 48 4.34 23.14 12.41
N ARG A 49 4.35 23.63 11.16
CA ARG A 49 5.04 24.89 10.81
C ARG A 49 4.43 26.10 11.50
N THR A 50 3.13 26.07 11.80
CA THR A 50 2.46 27.12 12.57
C THR A 50 2.87 27.03 14.03
N LEU A 51 2.79 25.84 14.64
CA LEU A 51 3.23 25.60 16.01
C LEU A 51 4.71 25.97 16.23
N ARG A 52 5.56 25.65 15.25
CA ARG A 52 6.99 26.00 15.28
C ARG A 52 7.27 27.50 15.37
N ARG A 53 6.34 28.34 14.89
CA ARG A 53 6.42 29.82 14.99
C ARG A 53 5.83 30.36 16.29
N HIS A 54 5.07 29.53 17.01
CA HIS A 54 4.43 29.84 18.28
C HIS A 54 4.86 28.83 19.35
N PRO A 55 6.17 28.71 19.66
CA PRO A 55 6.65 27.74 20.63
C PRO A 55 6.13 28.00 22.05
N ASP A 56 5.69 29.22 22.34
CA ASP A 56 5.01 29.63 23.57
C ASP A 56 3.62 28.99 23.74
N ALA A 57 3.02 28.50 22.66
CA ALA A 57 1.77 27.75 22.70
C ALA A 57 1.96 26.24 22.98
N LEU A 58 3.20 25.80 23.20
CA LEU A 58 3.55 24.39 23.42
C LEU A 58 4.05 24.18 24.83
N GLU A 59 3.41 23.25 25.55
CA GLU A 59 3.94 22.68 26.77
C GLU A 59 4.53 21.32 26.45
N VAL A 60 5.75 21.06 26.93
CA VAL A 60 6.39 19.75 26.83
C VAL A 60 6.26 19.08 28.18
N ASP A 61 5.80 17.82 28.17
CA ASP A 61 5.71 17.07 29.41
C ASP A 61 7.09 16.84 30.04
N THR A 62 7.11 16.54 31.33
CA THR A 62 8.33 16.28 32.09
C THR A 62 8.66 14.79 32.17
N LEU A 63 8.01 13.95 31.37
CA LEU A 63 8.22 12.50 31.37
C LEU A 63 9.43 12.15 30.51
N GLY A 64 10.60 12.17 31.13
CA GLY A 64 11.86 11.78 30.49
C GLY A 64 12.87 12.91 30.45
N ALA A 65 13.65 12.99 29.38
CA ALA A 65 14.60 14.08 29.19
C ALA A 65 13.84 15.37 28.84
N GLU A 66 14.29 16.49 29.40
CA GLU A 66 13.75 17.81 29.03
C GLU A 66 13.98 18.06 27.54
N ILE A 67 12.89 18.37 26.82
CA ILE A 67 12.92 18.64 25.40
C ILE A 67 12.45 20.07 25.17
N ASP A 68 13.23 20.81 24.39
CA ASP A 68 12.85 22.12 23.88
C ASP A 68 11.71 21.97 22.85
N PRO A 69 10.54 22.63 23.03
CA PRO A 69 9.41 22.54 22.09
C PRO A 69 9.80 22.89 20.65
N VAL A 70 10.78 23.79 20.46
CA VAL A 70 11.33 24.12 19.15
C VAL A 70 12.04 22.91 18.54
N LYS A 71 12.90 22.24 19.32
CA LYS A 71 13.62 21.05 18.85
C LYS A 71 12.66 19.89 18.55
N ALA A 72 11.64 19.71 19.38
CA ALA A 72 10.60 18.71 19.15
C ALA A 72 9.86 18.96 17.82
N THR A 73 9.40 20.20 17.59
CA THR A 73 8.68 20.54 16.37
C THR A 73 9.57 20.48 15.12
N ASP A 74 10.85 20.87 15.22
CA ASP A 74 11.82 20.73 14.12
C ASP A 74 12.06 19.25 13.78
N ALA A 75 12.17 18.37 14.77
CA ALA A 75 12.32 16.93 14.56
C ALA A 75 11.10 16.32 13.87
N VAL A 76 9.89 16.68 14.30
CA VAL A 76 8.65 16.22 13.64
C VAL A 76 8.59 16.69 12.19
N LEU A 77 8.89 17.95 11.92
CA LEU A 77 8.90 18.48 10.54
C LEU A 77 9.90 17.75 9.65
N TYR A 78 11.10 17.46 10.18
CA TYR A 78 12.13 16.70 9.48
C TYR A 78 11.65 15.28 9.11
N ASP A 79 11.04 14.57 10.05
CA ASP A 79 10.55 13.21 9.78
C ASP A 79 9.34 13.21 8.83
N LEU A 80 8.44 14.19 8.95
CA LEU A 80 7.33 14.36 7.99
C LEU A 80 7.82 14.59 6.56
N ASP A 81 8.88 15.39 6.37
CA ASP A 81 9.47 15.61 5.04
C ASP A 81 10.09 14.30 4.48
N ARG A 82 10.69 13.47 5.33
CA ARG A 82 11.21 12.15 4.92
C ARG A 82 10.10 11.17 4.57
N VAL A 83 8.99 11.19 5.30
CA VAL A 83 7.83 10.34 5.00
C VAL A 83 7.19 10.77 3.69
N ASP A 84 6.95 12.07 3.46
CA ASP A 84 6.41 12.57 2.18
C ASP A 84 7.29 12.14 0.99
N GLU A 85 8.62 12.23 1.12
CA GLU A 85 9.53 11.78 0.06
C GLU A 85 9.41 10.26 -0.21
N ARG A 86 9.34 9.44 0.85
CA ARG A 86 9.14 7.99 0.69
C ARG A 86 7.81 7.65 0.02
N VAL A 87 6.74 8.37 0.35
CA VAL A 87 5.43 8.16 -0.27
C VAL A 87 5.46 8.56 -1.75
N ARG A 88 6.17 9.65 -2.11
CA ARG A 88 6.36 10.03 -3.52
C ARG A 88 7.10 8.98 -4.32
N VAL A 89 8.18 8.42 -3.77
CA VAL A 89 8.92 7.33 -4.41
C VAL A 89 8.02 6.11 -4.60
N ALA A 90 7.30 5.71 -3.55
CA ALA A 90 6.38 4.58 -3.63
C ALA A 90 5.26 4.80 -4.67
N GLU A 91 4.69 6.01 -4.75
CA GLU A 91 3.69 6.37 -5.75
C GLU A 91 4.26 6.25 -7.18
N HIS A 92 5.49 6.73 -7.38
CA HIS A 92 6.17 6.61 -8.67
C HIS A 92 6.40 5.14 -9.07
N GLU A 93 6.95 4.33 -8.16
CA GLU A 93 7.20 2.90 -8.41
C GLU A 93 5.90 2.12 -8.64
N LEU A 94 4.82 2.49 -7.94
CA LEU A 94 3.51 1.89 -8.11
C LEU A 94 2.91 2.26 -9.48
N ALA A 95 3.04 3.52 -9.90
CA ALA A 95 2.61 3.97 -11.22
C ALA A 95 3.40 3.28 -12.34
N GLU A 96 4.72 3.16 -12.20
CA GLU A 96 5.56 2.40 -13.13
C GLU A 96 5.15 0.93 -13.19
N THR A 97 4.96 0.28 -12.03
CA THR A 97 4.57 -1.13 -11.97
C THR A 97 3.22 -1.36 -12.62
N ARG A 98 2.25 -0.51 -12.30
CA ARG A 98 0.89 -0.56 -12.85
C ARG A 98 0.90 -0.36 -14.37
N GLY A 99 1.58 0.70 -14.83
CA GLY A 99 1.61 1.09 -16.23
C GLY A 99 2.46 0.17 -17.12
N ARG A 100 3.65 -0.24 -16.66
CA ARG A 100 4.60 -1.03 -17.46
C ARG A 100 4.31 -2.53 -17.41
N TYR A 101 3.91 -3.06 -16.26
CA TYR A 101 3.78 -4.50 -16.06
C TYR A 101 2.32 -4.93 -15.92
N ALA A 102 1.61 -4.42 -14.91
CA ALA A 102 0.28 -4.95 -14.56
C ALA A 102 -0.75 -4.78 -15.69
N SER A 103 -0.72 -3.65 -16.40
CA SER A 103 -1.60 -3.35 -17.54
C SER A 103 -1.48 -4.34 -18.71
N ARG A 104 -0.36 -5.07 -18.79
CA ARG A 104 -0.05 -6.00 -19.90
C ARG A 104 -0.36 -7.45 -19.57
N LEU A 105 -0.71 -7.74 -18.31
CA LEU A 105 -0.98 -9.09 -17.87
C LEU A 105 -2.43 -9.47 -18.19
N LYS A 106 -2.59 -10.67 -18.74
CA LYS A 106 -3.89 -11.31 -18.95
C LYS A 106 -3.79 -12.78 -18.57
N LEU A 107 -4.91 -13.36 -18.14
CA LEU A 107 -4.98 -14.80 -18.00
C LEU A 107 -4.92 -15.44 -19.39
N THR A 108 -4.32 -16.63 -19.46
CA THR A 108 -4.53 -17.54 -20.59
C THR A 108 -5.99 -18.01 -20.60
N ASP A 109 -6.53 -18.39 -21.75
CA ASP A 109 -7.94 -18.82 -21.89
C ASP A 109 -8.30 -19.93 -20.88
N ARG A 110 -7.46 -20.96 -20.75
CA ARG A 110 -7.64 -22.04 -19.75
C ARG A 110 -7.77 -21.51 -18.32
N ALA A 111 -6.95 -20.53 -17.95
CA ALA A 111 -6.95 -19.93 -16.62
C ALA A 111 -8.16 -19.02 -16.39
N ALA A 112 -8.63 -18.33 -17.44
CA ALA A 112 -9.85 -17.54 -17.40
C ALA A 112 -11.08 -18.44 -17.22
N ASP A 113 -11.15 -19.54 -17.96
CA ASP A 113 -12.22 -20.55 -17.83
C ASP A 113 -12.25 -21.18 -16.43
N GLU A 114 -11.09 -21.49 -15.87
CA GLU A 114 -10.97 -22.02 -14.51
C GLU A 114 -11.47 -21.02 -13.46
N LEU A 115 -11.09 -19.74 -13.60
CA LEU A 115 -11.54 -18.69 -12.70
C LEU A 115 -13.06 -18.46 -12.80
N ASP A 116 -13.60 -18.41 -14.02
CA ASP A 116 -15.02 -18.19 -14.26
C ASP A 116 -15.87 -19.36 -13.77
N HIS A 117 -15.45 -20.60 -14.03
CA HIS A 117 -16.11 -21.79 -13.49
C HIS A 117 -16.21 -21.73 -11.96
N ARG A 118 -15.12 -21.32 -11.29
CA ARG A 118 -15.12 -21.18 -9.83
C ARG A 118 -15.97 -20.03 -9.33
N ASN A 119 -16.01 -18.89 -10.02
CA ASN A 119 -16.89 -17.78 -9.67
C ASN A 119 -18.36 -18.20 -9.78
N ARG A 120 -18.73 -18.95 -10.82
CA ARG A 120 -20.08 -19.51 -11.00
C ARG A 120 -20.47 -20.51 -9.93
N GLN A 121 -19.55 -21.36 -9.48
CA GLN A 121 -19.78 -22.29 -8.37
C GLN A 121 -19.97 -21.60 -7.01
N ARG A 122 -19.41 -20.39 -6.84
CA ARG A 122 -19.48 -19.61 -5.61
C ARG A 122 -20.66 -18.64 -5.56
N ALA A 123 -21.35 -18.39 -6.66
CA ALA A 123 -22.54 -17.57 -6.68
C ALA A 123 -23.63 -18.22 -5.81
N PRO A 124 -24.23 -17.49 -4.83
CA PRO A 124 -25.31 -18.04 -4.04
C PRO A 124 -26.48 -18.41 -4.96
N ILE A 125 -27.02 -19.61 -4.81
CA ILE A 125 -28.33 -19.94 -5.38
C ILE A 125 -29.31 -18.97 -4.73
N GLU A 126 -29.78 -17.96 -5.46
CA GLU A 126 -30.91 -17.16 -5.04
C GLU A 126 -32.07 -18.13 -4.78
N ARG A 127 -32.35 -18.37 -3.50
CA ARG A 127 -33.57 -19.07 -3.08
C ARG A 127 -34.71 -18.14 -3.38
N THR A 128 -35.29 -18.31 -4.56
CA THR A 128 -36.57 -17.72 -4.96
C THR A 128 -37.59 -18.01 -3.86
N ARG A 129 -38.20 -16.93 -3.34
CA ARG A 129 -39.34 -17.00 -2.42
C ARG A 129 -40.63 -17.02 -3.20
#